data_AF-A0A641J130-F1
#
_entry.id   AF-A0A641J130-F1
#
_cell.length_a   1.000
_cell.length_b   1.000
_cell.length_c   1.000
_cell.angle_alpha   90.00
_cell.angle_beta   90.00
_cell.angle_gamma   90.00
#
_symmetry.space_group_name_H-M   'P 1'
#
loop_
_entity.id
_entity.type
_entity.pdbx_description
1 polymer ?
#
loop_
_entity_poly.entity_id
_entity_poly.type
_entity_poly.pdbx_seq_one_letter_code
_entity_poly.pdbx_strand_id
1 'polypeptide(L)'
;MPDFLKNQDGRYITDGLSSKDFTRLFDLIRKEQTRKRRQAHRTLTPGRLRNKSAEDILKLGKKKGGTFFTRDDLKGFEKLRSKTREKYDSKTAGITYAQLVASSQAIDIKRANNAVDDGSGIKRATPVSLRHNVINIRVEASDISVHQHHIVRIRFEEWDQMVDDIAEDDKSALKITKSLCAGRVSFDCDCGRHQYWYRYIATAGNFALAPPKEYAYPKVRNPKLQGVACKHVIHSMTRLQSASWQMSIARALQKAATQIAFGDDRRRTTKHFSKEDEREFNRNRNSKTNVDAAKREWRLYQKRQAALSTKLAKDNGKIDKLRDQLTRARKLSDAQKKRAAAKEAALQREKQKNKELQQRLADQFALKKQAFIDALVMAGTPQEQAEKMFIEYVKKA
;
A
#
# COMPACT_ATOMS: atom_id res chain seq x y z
N MET A 1 4.23 -9.27 26.63
CA MET A 1 4.52 -9.38 25.17
C MET A 1 4.72 -10.86 24.88
N PRO A 2 4.38 -11.41 23.71
CA PRO A 2 4.69 -12.82 23.44
C PRO A 2 6.21 -13.02 23.55
N ASP A 3 6.63 -13.96 24.38
CA ASP A 3 8.04 -14.30 24.56
C ASP A 3 8.51 -15.13 23.37
N PHE A 4 9.17 -14.45 22.43
CA PHE A 4 9.85 -15.10 21.33
C PHE A 4 11.19 -15.66 21.81
N LEU A 5 11.41 -16.94 21.50
CA LEU A 5 12.64 -17.63 21.87
C LEU A 5 13.88 -16.93 21.29
N LYS A 6 14.94 -16.93 22.08
CA LYS A 6 16.27 -16.47 21.67
C LYS A 6 17.26 -17.61 21.78
N ASN A 7 18.24 -17.65 20.90
CA ASN A 7 19.37 -18.56 21.00
C ASN A 7 20.33 -18.12 22.12
N GLN A 8 21.40 -18.90 22.35
CA GLN A 8 22.42 -18.63 23.36
C GLN A 8 23.11 -17.25 23.19
N ASP A 9 23.17 -16.73 21.96
CA ASP A 9 23.71 -15.39 21.64
C ASP A 9 22.69 -14.25 21.84
N GLY A 10 21.50 -14.54 22.38
CA GLY A 10 20.42 -13.56 22.57
C GLY A 10 19.73 -13.11 21.28
N ARG A 11 19.86 -13.87 20.19
CA ARG A 11 19.23 -13.58 18.88
C ARG A 11 17.92 -14.34 18.76
N TYR A 12 16.90 -13.70 18.20
CA TYR A 12 15.60 -14.34 18.03
C TYR A 12 15.66 -15.55 17.09
N ILE A 13 15.01 -16.63 17.51
CA ILE A 13 14.75 -17.80 16.68
C ILE A 13 13.50 -17.53 15.85
N THR A 14 13.64 -17.60 14.54
CA THR A 14 12.61 -17.27 13.55
C THR A 14 12.11 -18.48 12.78
N ASP A 15 12.88 -19.56 12.78
CA ASP A 15 12.51 -20.83 12.15
C ASP A 15 11.28 -21.42 12.83
N GLY A 16 10.40 -22.02 12.03
CA GLY A 16 9.14 -22.60 12.52
C GLY A 16 8.04 -21.59 12.83
N LEU A 17 8.30 -20.28 12.87
CA LEU A 17 7.27 -19.29 13.15
C LEU A 17 6.21 -19.23 12.05
N SER A 18 4.95 -19.16 12.49
CA SER A 18 3.81 -18.85 11.62
C SER A 18 4.01 -17.50 10.92
N SER A 19 3.36 -17.31 9.77
CA SER A 19 3.42 -16.03 9.04
C SER A 19 2.96 -14.83 9.90
N LYS A 20 2.02 -15.05 10.82
CA LYS A 20 1.55 -14.05 11.80
C LYS A 20 2.61 -13.73 12.86
N ASP A 21 3.17 -14.76 13.48
CA ASP A 21 4.15 -14.61 14.57
C ASP A 21 5.47 -14.05 14.07
N PHE A 22 5.91 -14.46 12.87
CA PHE A 22 7.04 -13.88 12.19
C PHE A 22 6.86 -12.37 11.98
N THR A 23 5.71 -11.95 11.47
CA THR A 23 5.42 -10.51 11.27
C THR A 23 5.44 -9.75 12.60
N ARG A 24 4.86 -10.32 13.67
CA ARG A 24 4.87 -9.72 15.02
C ARG A 24 6.27 -9.61 15.61
N LEU A 25 7.11 -10.63 15.44
CA LEU A 25 8.49 -10.62 15.90
C LEU A 25 9.30 -9.54 15.16
N PHE A 26 9.19 -9.43 13.84
CA PHE A 26 9.93 -8.41 13.11
C PHE A 26 9.45 -6.98 13.39
N ASP A 27 8.17 -6.80 13.78
CA ASP A 27 7.71 -5.53 14.34
C ASP A 27 8.40 -5.19 15.68
N LEU A 28 8.65 -6.19 16.53
CA LEU A 28 9.42 -6.02 17.77
C LEU A 28 10.88 -5.67 17.46
N ILE A 29 11.54 -6.45 16.59
CA ILE A 29 12.93 -6.19 16.15
C ILE A 29 13.07 -4.77 15.61
N ARG A 30 12.13 -4.33 14.77
CA ARG A 30 12.12 -2.96 14.22
C ARG A 30 12.00 -1.90 15.31
N LYS A 31 11.15 -2.10 16.32
CA LYS A 31 11.05 -1.19 17.48
C LYS A 31 12.38 -1.13 18.23
N GLU A 32 13.03 -2.26 18.47
CA GLU A 32 14.35 -2.33 19.13
C GLU A 32 15.44 -1.62 18.31
N GLN A 33 15.51 -1.90 17.00
CA GLN A 33 16.44 -1.22 16.08
C GLN A 33 16.22 0.29 16.07
N THR A 34 14.95 0.74 16.08
CA THR A 34 14.59 2.16 16.14
C THR A 34 15.04 2.78 17.46
N ARG A 35 14.86 2.08 18.60
CA ARG A 35 15.35 2.52 19.92
C ARG A 35 16.86 2.68 19.92
N LYS A 36 17.60 1.66 19.45
CA LYS A 36 19.08 1.70 19.32
C LYS A 36 19.51 2.87 18.41
N ARG A 37 18.78 3.12 17.32
CA ARG A 37 19.10 4.22 16.39
C ARG A 37 18.91 5.60 17.02
N ARG A 38 17.90 5.79 17.87
CA ARG A 38 17.66 7.06 18.59
C ARG A 38 18.80 7.41 19.56
N GLN A 39 19.47 6.41 20.11
CA GLN A 39 20.62 6.55 21.00
C GLN A 39 21.95 6.71 20.23
N ALA A 40 21.93 6.75 18.89
CA ALA A 40 23.16 6.84 18.12
C ALA A 40 23.83 8.21 18.24
N HIS A 41 25.10 8.21 18.68
CA HIS A 41 25.93 9.39 18.78
C HIS A 41 26.65 9.71 17.45
N ARG A 42 27.21 10.92 17.37
CA ARG A 42 28.03 11.40 16.22
C ARG A 42 27.31 11.31 14.87
N THR A 43 25.98 11.38 14.85
CA THR A 43 25.17 11.35 13.62
C THR A 43 25.20 12.69 12.90
N LEU A 44 25.08 12.63 11.57
CA LEU A 44 25.18 13.79 10.69
C LEU A 44 23.80 14.12 10.09
N THR A 45 22.95 14.76 10.89
CA THR A 45 21.60 15.22 10.49
C THR A 45 21.65 16.40 9.52
N PRO A 46 20.53 16.77 8.85
CA PRO A 46 20.51 17.89 7.91
C PRO A 46 20.96 19.22 8.54
N GLY A 47 20.54 19.52 9.77
CA GLY A 47 21.01 20.71 10.49
C GLY A 47 22.52 20.65 10.77
N ARG A 48 23.03 19.48 11.14
CA ARG A 48 24.47 19.24 11.39
C ARG A 48 25.31 19.22 10.11
N LEU A 49 24.71 19.21 8.91
CA LEU A 49 25.46 19.26 7.64
C LEU A 49 25.84 20.69 7.25
N ARG A 50 25.00 21.69 7.55
CA ARG A 50 25.11 23.04 6.99
C ARG A 50 25.97 23.99 7.82
N ASN A 51 25.80 24.00 9.14
CA ASN A 51 26.40 25.02 10.02
C ASN A 51 27.21 24.33 11.13
N LYS A 52 28.52 24.16 10.93
CA LYS A 52 29.40 23.56 11.96
C LYS A 52 30.65 24.39 12.21
N SER A 53 30.92 24.64 13.49
CA SER A 53 32.21 25.09 14.01
C SER A 53 33.29 24.00 13.79
N ALA A 54 34.57 24.35 13.94
CA ALA A 54 35.64 23.36 13.87
C ALA A 54 35.48 22.25 14.93
N GLU A 55 35.06 22.61 16.15
CA GLU A 55 34.79 21.66 17.24
C GLU A 55 33.66 20.67 16.90
N ASP A 56 32.60 21.15 16.27
CA ASP A 56 31.49 20.30 15.85
C ASP A 56 31.89 19.27 14.81
N ILE A 57 32.88 19.58 13.99
CA ILE A 57 33.44 18.69 12.98
C ILE A 57 34.30 17.63 13.67
N LEU A 58 35.14 18.01 14.63
CA LEU A 58 35.94 17.07 15.42
C LEU A 58 35.07 16.05 16.16
N LYS A 59 33.92 16.49 16.71
CA LYS A 59 32.92 15.63 17.36
C LYS A 59 32.30 14.57 16.43
N LEU A 60 32.43 14.69 15.11
CA LEU A 60 31.97 13.67 14.16
C LEU A 60 32.84 12.40 14.16
N GLY A 61 34.03 12.46 14.74
CA GLY A 61 35.01 11.39 14.80
C GLY A 61 35.87 11.30 13.55
N LYS A 62 36.50 10.14 13.35
CA LYS A 62 37.44 9.88 12.26
C LYS A 62 36.77 9.15 11.09
N LYS A 63 37.29 9.39 9.88
CA LYS A 63 37.02 8.61 8.66
C LYS A 63 37.59 7.21 8.80
N LYS A 64 37.27 6.33 7.84
CA LYS A 64 37.81 4.96 7.79
C LYS A 64 39.35 4.93 7.70
N GLY A 65 39.98 5.98 7.16
CA GLY A 65 41.44 6.13 7.08
C GLY A 65 42.07 6.88 8.26
N GLY A 66 41.37 7.07 9.38
CA GLY A 66 41.93 7.67 10.59
C GLY A 66 41.97 9.20 10.63
N THR A 67 41.78 9.88 9.51
CA THR A 67 41.71 11.36 9.44
C THR A 67 40.36 11.90 9.91
N PHE A 68 40.33 13.11 10.46
CA PHE A 68 39.07 13.77 10.83
C PHE A 68 38.26 14.20 9.61
N PHE A 69 36.96 14.40 9.80
CA PHE A 69 36.13 15.07 8.80
C PHE A 69 36.56 16.55 8.67
N THR A 70 36.31 17.13 7.50
CA THR A 70 36.62 18.53 7.18
C THR A 70 35.35 19.27 6.75
N ARG A 71 35.43 20.59 6.62
CA ARG A 71 34.35 21.41 6.05
C ARG A 71 34.04 21.00 4.61
N ASP A 72 35.05 20.64 3.83
CA ASP A 72 34.87 20.24 2.44
C ASP A 72 34.17 18.89 2.30
N ASP A 73 34.41 17.94 3.23
CA ASP A 73 33.63 16.70 3.26
C ASP A 73 32.13 16.99 3.43
N LEU A 74 31.79 17.92 4.34
CA LEU A 74 30.39 18.30 4.61
C LEU A 74 29.75 18.95 3.39
N LYS A 75 30.45 19.86 2.71
CA LYS A 75 30.01 20.44 1.43
C LYS A 75 29.79 19.36 0.37
N GLY A 76 30.73 18.41 0.28
CA GLY A 76 30.62 17.25 -0.60
C GLY A 76 29.38 16.39 -0.31
N PHE A 77 29.09 16.15 0.97
CA PHE A 77 27.91 15.39 1.40
C PHE A 77 26.60 16.10 1.07
N GLU A 78 26.50 17.42 1.27
CA GLU A 78 25.30 18.18 0.89
C GLU A 78 25.12 18.19 -0.64
N LYS A 79 26.20 18.34 -1.41
CA LYS A 79 26.16 18.24 -2.89
C LYS A 79 25.67 16.86 -3.35
N LEU A 80 26.20 15.78 -2.75
CA LEU A 80 25.76 14.43 -3.05
C LEU A 80 24.30 14.20 -2.67
N ARG A 81 23.87 14.69 -1.51
CA ARG A 81 22.47 14.64 -1.06
C ARG A 81 21.54 15.30 -2.09
N SER A 82 21.84 16.52 -2.53
CA SER A 82 21.02 17.21 -3.53
C SER A 82 20.97 16.44 -4.85
N LYS A 83 22.12 15.96 -5.35
CA LYS A 83 22.19 15.11 -6.54
C LYS A 83 21.37 13.82 -6.40
N THR A 84 21.37 13.18 -5.23
CA THR A 84 20.58 11.97 -4.98
C THR A 84 19.07 12.28 -5.04
N ARG A 85 18.61 13.39 -4.46
CA ARG A 85 17.20 13.80 -4.49
C ARG A 85 16.70 14.05 -5.91
N GLU A 86 17.54 14.65 -6.75
CA GLU A 86 17.26 14.88 -8.16
C GLU A 86 17.27 13.56 -8.95
N LYS A 87 18.33 12.76 -8.83
CA LYS A 87 18.51 11.49 -9.56
C LYS A 87 17.33 10.52 -9.40
N TYR A 88 16.72 10.48 -8.22
CA TYR A 88 15.62 9.57 -7.92
C TYR A 88 14.23 10.22 -7.96
N ASP A 89 14.14 11.48 -8.40
CA ASP A 89 12.92 12.27 -8.39
C ASP A 89 12.20 12.21 -7.03
N SER A 90 12.79 12.88 -6.04
CA SER A 90 12.24 12.91 -4.67
C SER A 90 10.84 13.53 -4.54
N LYS A 91 10.25 14.06 -5.62
CA LYS A 91 8.88 14.56 -5.65
C LYS A 91 7.87 13.43 -5.82
N THR A 92 8.26 12.33 -6.47
CA THR A 92 7.38 11.17 -6.72
C THR A 92 7.74 10.04 -5.77
N ALA A 93 6.75 9.44 -5.11
CA ALA A 93 6.99 8.35 -4.17
C ALA A 93 7.40 7.04 -4.87
N GLY A 94 8.22 6.24 -4.20
CA GLY A 94 8.63 4.91 -4.66
C GLY A 94 9.68 4.90 -5.76
N ILE A 95 10.13 3.70 -6.14
CA ILE A 95 11.11 3.42 -7.19
C ILE A 95 10.64 2.21 -7.99
N THR A 96 10.89 2.16 -9.31
CA THR A 96 10.52 1.01 -10.13
C THR A 96 11.55 -0.13 -10.01
N TYR A 97 11.14 -1.36 -10.31
CA TYR A 97 12.07 -2.51 -10.34
C TYR A 97 13.26 -2.26 -11.27
N ALA A 98 13.00 -1.74 -12.48
CA ALA A 98 14.03 -1.46 -13.47
C ALA A 98 15.05 -0.43 -12.96
N GLN A 99 14.59 0.67 -12.36
CA GLN A 99 15.45 1.71 -11.81
C GLN A 99 16.26 1.19 -10.61
N LEU A 100 15.64 0.39 -9.75
CA LEU A 100 16.27 -0.20 -8.57
C LEU A 100 17.44 -1.10 -8.97
N VAL A 101 17.24 -2.01 -9.92
CA VAL A 101 18.30 -2.90 -10.41
C VAL A 101 19.38 -2.11 -11.12
N ALA A 102 19.02 -1.17 -12.00
CA ALA A 102 19.97 -0.33 -12.73
C ALA A 102 20.84 0.54 -11.80
N SER A 103 20.31 0.90 -10.62
CA SER A 103 20.99 1.74 -9.62
C SER A 103 21.67 0.97 -8.49
N SER A 104 21.57 -0.37 -8.46
CA SER A 104 22.13 -1.21 -7.40
C SER A 104 23.60 -1.56 -7.66
N GLN A 105 24.35 -1.85 -6.60
CA GLN A 105 25.75 -2.25 -6.73
C GLN A 105 25.84 -3.67 -7.32
N ALA A 106 26.80 -3.91 -8.20
CA ALA A 106 26.99 -5.21 -8.84
C ALA A 106 27.17 -6.35 -7.82
N ILE A 107 27.90 -6.11 -6.72
CA ILE A 107 28.10 -7.09 -5.66
C ILE A 107 26.80 -7.44 -4.92
N ASP A 108 25.93 -6.46 -4.66
CA ASP A 108 24.64 -6.71 -4.00
C ASP A 108 23.69 -7.48 -4.94
N ILE A 109 23.78 -7.27 -6.26
CA ILE A 109 23.05 -8.06 -7.27
C ILE A 109 23.58 -9.50 -7.35
N LYS A 110 24.91 -9.70 -7.42
CA LYS A 110 25.51 -11.05 -7.42
C LYS A 110 25.06 -11.85 -6.19
N ARG A 111 25.08 -11.23 -5.01
CA ARG A 111 24.57 -11.80 -3.75
C ARG A 111 23.08 -12.12 -3.81
N ALA A 112 22.26 -11.20 -4.34
CA ALA A 112 20.82 -11.45 -4.53
C ALA A 112 20.53 -12.63 -5.48
N ASN A 113 21.40 -12.86 -6.46
CA ASN A 113 21.29 -13.97 -7.41
C ASN A 113 21.96 -15.26 -6.94
N ASN A 114 22.51 -15.28 -5.72
CA ASN A 114 23.31 -16.38 -5.19
C ASN A 114 24.49 -16.78 -6.12
N ALA A 115 25.12 -15.78 -6.75
CA ALA A 115 26.22 -15.94 -7.72
C ALA A 115 27.57 -15.54 -7.10
N VAL A 116 27.74 -15.82 -5.82
CA VAL A 116 28.97 -15.61 -5.02
C VAL A 116 29.29 -16.90 -4.29
N ASP A 117 30.57 -17.15 -4.05
CA ASP A 117 31.13 -18.31 -3.36
C ASP A 117 31.41 -18.04 -1.86
N ASP A 118 31.42 -16.78 -1.44
CA ASP A 118 31.67 -16.33 -0.05
C ASP A 118 30.54 -16.67 0.96
N GLY A 119 29.58 -17.54 0.59
CA GLY A 119 28.43 -17.88 1.42
C GLY A 119 27.46 -16.72 1.68
N SER A 120 27.63 -15.57 1.03
CA SER A 120 26.79 -14.38 1.26
C SER A 120 25.58 -14.27 0.33
N GLY A 121 25.31 -15.28 -0.49
CA GLY A 121 24.16 -15.30 -1.39
C GLY A 121 22.82 -15.58 -0.70
N ILE A 122 21.71 -15.26 -1.40
CA ILE A 122 20.34 -15.48 -0.89
C ILE A 122 19.72 -16.71 -1.56
N LYS A 123 19.18 -17.60 -0.73
CA LYS A 123 18.59 -18.87 -1.19
C LYS A 123 17.08 -18.74 -1.46
N ARG A 124 16.35 -18.00 -0.62
CA ARG A 124 14.89 -17.95 -0.69
C ARG A 124 14.31 -16.63 -0.22
N ALA A 125 13.20 -16.25 -0.84
CA ALA A 125 12.26 -15.28 -0.29
C ALA A 125 10.82 -15.73 -0.55
N THR A 126 9.95 -15.52 0.44
CA THR A 126 8.55 -15.94 0.42
C THR A 126 7.67 -14.85 1.05
N PRO A 127 6.56 -14.43 0.42
CA PRO A 127 5.58 -13.55 1.04
C PRO A 127 4.97 -14.21 2.28
N VAL A 128 4.84 -13.46 3.37
CA VAL A 128 4.23 -13.92 4.64
C VAL A 128 2.95 -13.18 5.01
N SER A 129 2.80 -11.95 4.51
CA SER A 129 1.52 -11.25 4.59
C SER A 129 1.39 -10.16 3.53
N LEU A 130 0.14 -9.81 3.23
CA LEU A 130 -0.23 -8.62 2.50
C LEU A 130 -1.24 -7.86 3.36
N ARG A 131 -0.91 -6.62 3.72
CA ARG A 131 -1.78 -5.73 4.48
C ARG A 131 -2.08 -4.51 3.63
N HIS A 132 -3.31 -4.42 3.13
CA HIS A 132 -3.70 -3.38 2.17
C HIS A 132 -2.67 -3.34 1.03
N ASN A 133 -1.92 -2.25 0.89
CA ASN A 133 -0.89 -2.04 -0.14
C ASN A 133 0.54 -2.43 0.28
N VAL A 134 0.74 -3.06 1.44
CA VAL A 134 2.07 -3.46 1.94
C VAL A 134 2.22 -4.97 1.98
N ILE A 135 3.11 -5.51 1.14
CA ILE A 135 3.52 -6.92 1.20
C ILE A 135 4.76 -7.08 2.09
N ASN A 136 4.70 -8.05 3.00
CA ASN A 136 5.80 -8.45 3.87
C ASN A 136 6.37 -9.77 3.37
N ILE A 137 7.69 -9.83 3.23
CA ILE A 137 8.42 -10.94 2.62
C ILE A 137 9.47 -11.42 3.61
N ARG A 138 9.42 -12.71 3.94
CA ARG A 138 10.48 -13.41 4.67
C ARG A 138 11.58 -13.74 3.68
N VAL A 139 12.81 -13.32 4.00
CA VAL A 139 14.00 -13.63 3.22
C VAL A 139 14.92 -14.47 4.08
N GLU A 140 15.29 -15.65 3.59
CA GLU A 140 16.28 -16.51 4.23
C GLU A 140 17.62 -15.77 4.24
N ALA A 141 18.25 -15.70 5.40
CA ALA A 141 19.54 -15.06 5.50
C ALA A 141 20.61 -15.93 4.83
N SER A 142 21.73 -15.31 4.47
CA SER A 142 22.85 -16.02 3.88
C SER A 142 23.59 -16.87 4.91
N ASP A 143 24.42 -17.82 4.46
CA ASP A 143 25.11 -18.78 5.35
C ASP A 143 26.06 -18.10 6.35
N ILE A 144 26.66 -16.98 5.97
CA ILE A 144 27.52 -16.17 6.87
C ILE A 144 26.74 -15.21 7.78
N SER A 145 25.40 -15.24 7.74
CA SER A 145 24.57 -14.34 8.54
C SER A 145 24.46 -14.82 9.97
N VAL A 146 24.48 -13.87 10.89
CA VAL A 146 24.20 -14.10 12.31
C VAL A 146 22.70 -14.31 12.62
N HIS A 147 21.83 -13.92 11.69
CA HIS A 147 20.37 -14.07 11.78
C HIS A 147 19.90 -15.16 10.82
N GLN A 148 18.83 -15.88 11.17
CA GLN A 148 18.19 -16.91 10.31
C GLN A 148 17.40 -16.29 9.15
N HIS A 149 16.69 -15.19 9.42
CA HIS A 149 15.83 -14.54 8.45
C HIS A 149 15.92 -13.01 8.54
N HIS A 150 15.49 -12.37 7.46
CA HIS A 150 15.20 -10.94 7.37
C HIS A 150 13.77 -10.73 6.88
N ILE A 151 13.23 -9.54 7.12
CA ILE A 151 11.97 -9.08 6.55
C ILE A 151 12.23 -7.97 5.55
N VAL A 152 11.61 -8.09 4.38
CA VAL A 152 11.49 -7.00 3.40
C VAL A 152 10.03 -6.60 3.34
N ARG A 153 9.78 -5.29 3.42
CA ARG A 153 8.45 -4.73 3.36
C ARG A 153 8.38 -3.83 2.14
N ILE A 154 7.38 -4.03 1.29
CA ILE A 154 7.23 -3.32 0.03
C ILE A 154 5.82 -2.76 -0.01
N ARG A 155 5.69 -1.45 -0.20
CA ARG A 155 4.42 -0.76 -0.41
C ARG A 155 4.27 -0.43 -1.88
N PHE A 156 3.14 -0.80 -2.45
CA PHE A 156 2.76 -0.39 -3.80
C PHE A 156 2.18 1.03 -3.76
N GLU A 157 2.81 1.98 -4.45
CA GLU A 157 2.36 3.38 -4.43
C GLU A 157 1.12 3.61 -5.28
N GLU A 158 0.86 2.73 -6.25
CA GLU A 158 -0.25 2.81 -7.20
C GLU A 158 -1.41 1.87 -6.84
N TRP A 159 -1.44 1.33 -5.61
CA TRP A 159 -2.44 0.33 -5.19
C TRP A 159 -3.88 0.83 -5.38
N ASP A 160 -4.22 2.00 -4.85
CA ASP A 160 -5.59 2.50 -4.86
C ASP A 160 -6.08 2.75 -6.30
N GLN A 161 -5.23 3.34 -7.15
CA GLN A 161 -5.54 3.51 -8.58
C GLN A 161 -5.81 2.16 -9.26
N MET A 162 -5.01 1.13 -8.95
CA MET A 162 -5.16 -0.19 -9.57
C MET A 162 -6.38 -0.96 -9.01
N VAL A 163 -6.86 -0.61 -7.82
CA VAL A 163 -8.14 -1.11 -7.29
C VAL A 163 -9.32 -0.54 -8.07
N ASP A 164 -9.25 0.73 -8.48
CA ASP A 164 -10.27 1.32 -9.34
C ASP A 164 -10.21 0.69 -10.75
N ASP A 165 -9.02 0.59 -11.34
CA ASP A 165 -8.83 0.05 -12.69
C ASP A 165 -9.33 -1.40 -12.81
N ILE A 166 -9.13 -2.24 -11.78
CA ILE A 166 -9.58 -3.64 -11.80
C ILE A 166 -11.09 -3.77 -11.60
N ALA A 167 -11.72 -2.80 -10.92
CA ALA A 167 -13.17 -2.75 -10.78
C ALA A 167 -13.86 -2.45 -12.13
N GLU A 168 -13.20 -1.69 -13.00
CA GLU A 168 -13.70 -1.33 -14.32
C GLU A 168 -13.55 -2.46 -15.35
N ASP A 169 -12.46 -3.25 -15.29
CA ASP A 169 -12.21 -4.36 -16.22
C ASP A 169 -11.51 -5.57 -15.56
N ASP A 170 -12.32 -6.46 -14.98
CA ASP A 170 -11.83 -7.67 -14.29
C ASP A 170 -11.07 -8.63 -15.24
N LYS A 171 -11.33 -8.59 -16.55
CA LYS A 171 -10.62 -9.43 -17.55
C LYS A 171 -9.15 -9.03 -17.69
N SER A 172 -8.77 -7.83 -17.22
CA SER A 172 -7.40 -7.31 -17.25
C SER A 172 -6.65 -7.45 -15.93
N ALA A 173 -7.20 -8.13 -14.91
CA ALA A 173 -6.63 -8.27 -13.57
C ALA A 173 -5.12 -8.59 -13.54
N LEU A 174 -4.68 -9.56 -14.36
CA LEU A 174 -3.27 -9.97 -14.40
C LEU A 174 -2.38 -8.90 -15.06
N LYS A 175 -2.88 -8.18 -16.07
CA LYS A 175 -2.16 -7.08 -16.75
C LYS A 175 -2.00 -5.89 -15.82
N ILE A 176 -3.07 -5.53 -15.11
CA ILE A 176 -3.08 -4.48 -14.08
C ILE A 176 -2.06 -4.84 -12.99
N THR A 177 -2.11 -6.08 -12.49
CA THR A 177 -1.20 -6.52 -11.43
C THR A 177 0.26 -6.58 -11.86
N LYS A 178 0.55 -7.02 -13.09
CA LYS A 178 1.90 -6.95 -13.66
C LYS A 178 2.41 -5.50 -13.71
N SER A 179 1.54 -4.57 -14.10
CA SER A 179 1.86 -3.14 -14.14
C SER A 179 2.15 -2.61 -12.74
N LEU A 180 1.31 -2.96 -11.74
CA LEU A 180 1.53 -2.60 -10.33
C LEU A 180 2.86 -3.14 -9.78
N CYS A 181 3.19 -4.41 -10.07
CA CYS A 181 4.43 -5.04 -9.60
C CYS A 181 5.70 -4.50 -10.28
N ALA A 182 5.58 -3.98 -11.51
CA ALA A 182 6.65 -3.29 -12.23
C ALA A 182 6.70 -1.78 -11.91
N GLY A 183 5.61 -1.25 -11.37
CA GLY A 183 5.37 0.14 -11.02
C GLY A 183 6.19 0.63 -9.82
N ARG A 184 5.79 1.77 -9.27
CA ARG A 184 6.58 2.40 -8.19
C ARG A 184 6.27 1.76 -6.85
N VAL A 185 7.33 1.42 -6.12
CA VAL A 185 7.22 0.88 -4.77
C VAL A 185 8.13 1.58 -3.78
N SER A 186 7.68 1.75 -2.55
CA SER A 186 8.55 2.08 -1.42
C SER A 186 8.90 0.83 -0.63
N PHE A 187 10.10 0.75 -0.08
CA PHE A 187 10.51 -0.44 0.67
C PHE A 187 11.34 -0.13 1.91
N ASP A 188 11.40 -1.11 2.80
CA ASP A 188 12.31 -1.16 3.95
C ASP A 188 12.77 -2.60 4.17
N CYS A 189 13.98 -2.76 4.70
CA CYS A 189 14.53 -4.04 5.13
C CYS A 189 15.21 -3.87 6.49
N ASP A 190 15.02 -4.85 7.38
CA ASP A 190 15.60 -4.81 8.73
C ASP A 190 17.12 -5.03 8.75
N CYS A 191 17.72 -5.52 7.65
CA CYS A 191 19.12 -5.89 7.65
C CYS A 191 20.05 -4.66 7.82
N GLY A 192 21.20 -4.88 8.46
CA GLY A 192 22.18 -3.81 8.71
C GLY A 192 22.68 -3.13 7.44
N ARG A 193 22.80 -3.87 6.32
CA ARG A 193 23.16 -3.29 5.02
C ARG A 193 22.15 -2.24 4.57
N HIS A 194 20.85 -2.53 4.66
CA HIS A 194 19.82 -1.54 4.32
C HIS A 194 19.81 -0.39 5.35
N GLN A 195 19.72 -0.72 6.64
CA GLN A 195 19.62 0.25 7.72
C GLN A 195 20.74 1.31 7.69
N TYR A 196 21.99 0.89 7.48
CA TYR A 196 23.15 1.77 7.64
C TYR A 196 23.73 2.31 6.31
N TRP A 197 23.40 1.73 5.16
CA TRP A 197 23.91 2.18 3.87
C TRP A 197 22.86 2.77 2.93
N TYR A 198 21.65 2.20 2.93
CA TYR A 198 20.66 2.46 1.88
C TYR A 198 19.41 3.18 2.35
N ARG A 199 19.02 3.06 3.63
CA ARG A 199 17.81 3.73 4.17
C ARG A 199 17.85 5.25 4.01
N TYR A 200 19.04 5.85 4.16
CA TYR A 200 19.22 7.29 3.88
C TYR A 200 18.93 7.63 2.42
N ILE A 201 19.45 6.84 1.48
CA ILE A 201 19.26 7.04 0.03
C ILE A 201 17.80 6.85 -0.33
N ALA A 202 17.15 5.83 0.22
CA ALA A 202 15.72 5.61 0.06
C ALA A 202 14.88 6.77 0.60
N THR A 203 15.29 7.35 1.74
CA THR A 203 14.64 8.54 2.30
C THR A 203 14.84 9.75 1.40
N ALA A 204 16.07 9.97 0.90
CA ALA A 204 16.40 11.08 0.02
C ALA A 204 15.69 10.98 -1.34
N GLY A 205 15.57 9.79 -1.90
CA GLY A 205 14.87 9.52 -3.16
C GLY A 205 13.37 9.30 -3.03
N ASN A 206 12.79 9.48 -1.84
CA ASN A 206 11.36 9.30 -1.57
C ASN A 206 10.79 7.89 -1.87
N PHE A 207 11.62 6.85 -1.69
CA PHE A 207 11.23 5.44 -1.85
C PHE A 207 11.44 4.60 -0.58
N ALA A 208 11.65 5.25 0.58
CA ALA A 208 11.70 4.59 1.87
C ALA A 208 10.28 4.33 2.41
N LEU A 209 10.01 3.07 2.77
CA LEU A 209 8.79 2.73 3.51
C LEU A 209 8.90 3.17 4.97
N ALA A 210 8.27 4.29 5.28
CA ALA A 210 8.24 4.86 6.63
C ALA A 210 7.13 4.24 7.51
N PRO A 211 7.32 4.20 8.84
CA PRO A 211 8.53 4.54 9.59
C PRO A 211 9.55 3.38 9.68
N PRO A 212 10.86 3.68 9.85
CA PRO A 212 11.44 5.02 10.02
C PRO A 212 12.09 5.61 8.74
N LYS A 213 12.04 6.94 8.60
CA LYS A 213 12.90 7.70 7.66
C LYS A 213 14.28 7.91 8.28
N GLU A 214 15.34 7.89 7.47
CA GLU A 214 16.71 8.12 7.92
C GLU A 214 17.23 9.45 7.36
N TYR A 215 17.43 10.42 8.25
CA TYR A 215 17.93 11.75 7.89
C TYR A 215 19.41 11.95 8.18
N ALA A 216 20.05 11.05 8.93
CA ALA A 216 21.47 11.17 9.20
C ALA A 216 22.29 10.54 8.08
N TYR A 217 23.16 11.37 7.48
CA TYR A 217 23.99 11.01 6.35
C TYR A 217 24.94 9.84 6.70
N PRO A 218 25.06 8.81 5.85
CA PRO A 218 25.84 7.60 6.12
C PRO A 218 27.35 7.81 5.91
N LYS A 219 27.93 8.83 6.56
CA LYS A 219 29.30 9.33 6.34
C LYS A 219 30.44 8.31 6.51
N VAL A 220 30.18 7.19 7.20
CA VAL A 220 31.16 6.11 7.41
C VAL A 220 30.88 4.93 6.48
N ARG A 221 29.61 4.52 6.40
CA ARG A 221 29.21 3.30 5.70
C ARG A 221 29.05 3.54 4.20
N ASN A 222 28.39 4.61 3.79
CA ASN A 222 28.17 4.94 2.39
C ASN A 222 28.39 6.44 2.08
N PRO A 223 29.61 6.97 2.28
CA PRO A 223 29.88 8.41 2.14
C PRO A 223 29.61 8.97 0.74
N LYS A 224 29.64 8.11 -0.29
CA LYS A 224 29.42 8.48 -1.70
C LYS A 224 27.98 8.23 -2.19
N LEU A 225 27.08 7.76 -1.32
CA LEU A 225 25.69 7.42 -1.64
C LEU A 225 25.56 6.48 -2.86
N GLN A 226 26.39 5.44 -2.93
CA GLN A 226 26.40 4.47 -4.03
C GLN A 226 25.45 3.32 -3.75
N GLY A 227 24.71 2.87 -4.77
CA GLY A 227 23.72 1.80 -4.63
C GLY A 227 22.40 2.27 -4.00
N VAL A 228 21.34 1.48 -4.16
CA VAL A 228 19.99 1.83 -3.63
C VAL A 228 19.36 0.74 -2.76
N ALA A 229 19.81 -0.51 -2.90
CA ALA A 229 19.16 -1.66 -2.27
C ALA A 229 20.18 -2.71 -1.83
N CYS A 230 19.85 -3.41 -0.74
CA CYS A 230 20.59 -4.59 -0.29
C CYS A 230 20.15 -5.83 -1.07
N LYS A 231 20.92 -6.92 -0.96
CA LYS A 231 20.61 -8.21 -1.58
C LYS A 231 19.18 -8.72 -1.30
N HIS A 232 18.66 -8.52 -0.09
CA HIS A 232 17.31 -8.98 0.29
C HIS A 232 16.22 -8.24 -0.48
N VAL A 233 16.34 -6.92 -0.62
CA VAL A 233 15.38 -6.09 -1.37
C VAL A 233 15.46 -6.43 -2.85
N ILE A 234 16.66 -6.52 -3.43
CA ILE A 234 16.85 -6.86 -4.85
C ILE A 234 16.20 -8.22 -5.14
N HIS A 235 16.52 -9.24 -4.35
CA HIS A 235 15.95 -10.57 -4.50
C HIS A 235 14.43 -10.53 -4.38
N SER A 236 13.89 -9.89 -3.34
CA SER A 236 12.44 -9.75 -3.13
C SER A 236 11.74 -9.07 -4.31
N MET A 237 12.32 -7.99 -4.86
CA MET A 237 11.78 -7.25 -6.01
C MET A 237 11.83 -8.07 -7.31
N THR A 238 12.84 -8.91 -7.48
CA THR A 238 12.90 -9.87 -8.60
C THR A 238 11.83 -10.93 -8.46
N ARG A 239 11.64 -11.49 -7.26
CA ARG A 239 10.57 -12.48 -6.98
C ARG A 239 9.17 -11.89 -7.17
N LEU A 240 8.99 -10.60 -6.89
CA LEU A 240 7.74 -9.87 -7.12
C LEU A 240 7.32 -9.85 -8.61
N GLN A 241 8.25 -10.07 -9.53
CA GLN A 241 7.95 -10.20 -10.96
C GLN A 241 7.43 -11.59 -11.35
N SER A 242 7.39 -12.55 -10.42
CA SER A 242 6.93 -13.91 -10.69
C SER A 242 5.41 -14.02 -10.78
N ALA A 243 4.94 -14.89 -11.66
CA ALA A 243 3.51 -15.08 -11.91
C ALA A 243 2.74 -15.55 -10.65
N SER A 244 3.34 -16.39 -9.79
CA SER A 244 2.66 -16.88 -8.58
C SER A 244 2.43 -15.77 -7.55
N TRP A 245 3.37 -14.85 -7.40
CA TRP A 245 3.20 -13.70 -6.50
C TRP A 245 2.18 -12.73 -7.08
N GLN A 246 2.29 -12.43 -8.37
CA GLN A 246 1.34 -11.57 -9.09
C GLN A 246 -0.09 -12.11 -9.03
N MET A 247 -0.30 -13.43 -9.12
CA MET A 247 -1.63 -14.01 -9.00
C MET A 247 -2.26 -13.77 -7.62
N SER A 248 -1.48 -13.91 -6.55
CA SER A 248 -1.98 -13.65 -5.19
C SER A 248 -2.26 -12.16 -4.96
N ILE A 249 -1.45 -11.27 -5.54
CA ILE A 249 -1.69 -9.83 -5.51
C ILE A 249 -2.95 -9.48 -6.32
N ALA A 250 -3.16 -10.09 -7.48
CA ALA A 250 -4.36 -9.89 -8.30
C ALA A 250 -5.64 -10.26 -7.54
N ARG A 251 -5.65 -11.43 -6.88
CA ARG A 251 -6.76 -11.84 -6.02
C ARG A 251 -7.01 -10.84 -4.88
N ALA A 252 -5.95 -10.26 -4.32
CA ALA A 252 -6.07 -9.26 -3.27
C ALA A 252 -6.61 -7.92 -3.79
N LEU A 253 -6.24 -7.49 -5.00
CA LEU A 253 -6.80 -6.32 -5.65
C LEU A 253 -8.30 -6.51 -5.96
N GLN A 254 -8.69 -7.65 -6.54
CA GLN A 254 -10.09 -7.98 -6.82
C GLN A 254 -10.94 -7.98 -5.55
N LYS A 255 -10.40 -8.55 -4.46
CA LYS A 255 -11.05 -8.49 -3.14
C LYS A 255 -11.16 -7.05 -2.64
N ALA A 256 -10.13 -6.24 -2.80
CA ALA A 256 -10.14 -4.84 -2.39
C ALA A 256 -11.16 -4.00 -3.18
N ALA A 257 -11.36 -4.31 -4.46
CA ALA A 257 -12.33 -3.64 -5.33
C ALA A 257 -13.79 -3.93 -4.96
N THR A 258 -14.06 -5.09 -4.35
CA THR A 258 -15.44 -5.56 -4.08
C THR A 258 -15.82 -5.52 -2.60
N GLN A 259 -14.86 -5.37 -1.68
CA GLN A 259 -15.14 -5.42 -0.25
C GLN A 259 -15.92 -4.19 0.25
N ILE A 260 -16.88 -4.43 1.14
CA ILE A 260 -17.56 -3.36 1.91
C ILE A 260 -16.80 -3.16 3.22
N ALA A 261 -15.70 -2.40 3.16
CA ALA A 261 -14.88 -2.02 4.31
C ALA A 261 -14.00 -0.80 3.96
N PHE A 262 -13.46 -0.13 4.98
CA PHE A 262 -12.38 0.84 4.74
C PHE A 262 -11.17 0.14 4.12
N GLY A 263 -10.62 0.73 3.05
CA GLY A 263 -9.49 0.17 2.32
C GLY A 263 -8.25 -0.06 3.19
N ASP A 264 -8.11 0.65 4.30
CA ASP A 264 -7.00 0.57 5.25
C ASP A 264 -7.35 -0.12 6.58
N ASP A 265 -8.55 -0.70 6.73
CA ASP A 265 -8.93 -1.46 7.92
C ASP A 265 -8.00 -2.67 8.07
N ARG A 266 -7.07 -2.58 9.03
CA ARG A 266 -6.07 -3.61 9.29
C ARG A 266 -6.69 -4.98 9.52
N ARG A 267 -7.84 -5.09 10.20
CA ARG A 267 -8.44 -6.39 10.51
C ARG A 267 -9.02 -7.05 9.26
N ARG A 268 -9.51 -6.26 8.30
CA ARG A 268 -10.14 -6.74 7.07
C ARG A 268 -9.15 -6.93 5.92
N THR A 269 -8.12 -6.09 5.86
CA THR A 269 -7.17 -6.04 4.72
C THR A 269 -5.85 -6.76 4.97
N THR A 270 -5.62 -7.28 6.18
CA THR A 270 -4.43 -8.11 6.45
C THR A 270 -4.73 -9.56 6.13
N LYS A 271 -4.11 -10.08 5.07
CA LYS A 271 -3.97 -11.53 4.82
C LYS A 271 -2.61 -11.99 5.33
N HIS A 272 -2.61 -12.93 6.26
CA HIS A 272 -1.42 -13.75 6.55
C HIS A 272 -1.48 -14.98 5.65
N PHE A 273 -0.39 -15.29 4.97
CA PHE A 273 -0.35 -16.43 4.04
C PHE A 273 -0.23 -17.75 4.81
N SER A 274 -0.92 -18.78 4.33
CA SER A 274 -0.83 -20.13 4.88
C SER A 274 0.43 -20.87 4.38
N LYS A 275 0.71 -22.06 4.91
CA LYS A 275 1.82 -22.89 4.40
C LYS A 275 1.59 -23.31 2.94
N GLU A 276 0.34 -23.45 2.53
CA GLU A 276 -0.07 -23.79 1.16
C GLU A 276 0.20 -22.60 0.22
N ASP A 277 -0.20 -21.38 0.61
CA ASP A 277 0.15 -20.15 -0.12
C ASP A 277 1.69 -20.04 -0.26
N GLU A 278 2.43 -20.26 0.84
CA GLU A 278 3.90 -20.24 0.85
C GLU A 278 4.52 -21.28 -0.10
N ARG A 279 3.95 -22.48 -0.21
CA ARG A 279 4.38 -23.50 -1.19
C ARG A 279 4.12 -23.04 -2.62
N GLU A 280 2.97 -22.43 -2.91
CA GLU A 280 2.64 -21.89 -4.24
C GLU A 280 3.63 -20.79 -4.66
N PHE A 281 3.98 -19.88 -3.75
CA PHE A 281 4.96 -18.83 -3.98
C PHE A 281 6.36 -19.36 -4.33
N ASN A 282 6.68 -20.57 -3.90
CA ASN A 282 7.99 -21.20 -4.09
C ASN A 282 8.11 -22.06 -5.36
N ARG A 283 7.02 -22.28 -6.12
CA ARG A 283 7.04 -23.12 -7.35
C ARG A 283 8.03 -22.66 -8.41
N ASN A 284 8.29 -21.35 -8.52
CA ASN A 284 9.22 -20.77 -9.50
C ASN A 284 10.46 -20.15 -8.86
N ARG A 285 11.06 -20.76 -7.84
CA ARG A 285 12.13 -20.18 -6.99
C ARG A 285 13.43 -19.71 -7.70
N ASN A 286 13.67 -20.13 -8.94
CA ASN A 286 14.94 -19.92 -9.64
C ASN A 286 15.07 -18.59 -10.41
N SER A 287 14.07 -17.69 -10.33
CA SER A 287 14.14 -16.40 -11.02
C SER A 287 15.33 -15.55 -10.54
N LYS A 288 16.24 -15.23 -11.45
CA LYS A 288 17.40 -14.36 -11.21
C LYS A 288 17.15 -12.96 -11.72
N THR A 289 17.81 -11.99 -11.09
CA THR A 289 17.83 -10.59 -11.52
C THR A 289 18.54 -10.50 -12.87
N ASN A 290 17.80 -10.18 -13.93
CA ASN A 290 18.39 -9.89 -15.24
C ASN A 290 18.74 -8.39 -15.32
N VAL A 291 20.03 -8.09 -15.11
CA VAL A 291 20.54 -6.71 -15.04
C VAL A 291 20.40 -5.99 -16.38
N ASP A 292 20.68 -6.67 -17.49
CA ASP A 292 20.65 -6.05 -18.81
C ASP A 292 19.23 -5.74 -19.25
N ALA A 293 18.29 -6.65 -19.01
CA ALA A 293 16.87 -6.39 -19.25
C ALA A 293 16.37 -5.21 -18.42
N ALA A 294 16.69 -5.17 -17.12
CA ALA A 294 16.28 -4.07 -16.25
C ALA A 294 16.91 -2.71 -16.67
N LYS A 295 18.19 -2.70 -17.05
CA LYS A 295 18.86 -1.50 -17.59
C LYS A 295 18.25 -1.04 -18.90
N ARG A 296 17.86 -1.96 -19.79
CA ARG A 296 17.16 -1.62 -21.04
C ARG A 296 15.80 -1.01 -20.75
N GLU A 297 14.99 -1.64 -19.90
CA GLU A 297 13.66 -1.11 -19.55
C GLU A 297 13.75 0.25 -18.86
N TRP A 298 14.73 0.45 -17.98
CA TRP A 298 14.96 1.75 -17.37
C TRP A 298 15.31 2.84 -18.40
N ARG A 299 16.17 2.54 -19.37
CA ARG A 299 16.47 3.47 -20.47
C ARG A 299 15.23 3.80 -21.30
N LEU A 300 14.40 2.81 -21.59
CA LEU A 300 13.13 3.01 -22.31
C LEU A 300 12.17 3.88 -21.50
N TYR A 301 12.04 3.62 -20.19
CA TYR A 301 11.25 4.44 -19.29
C TYR A 301 11.71 5.90 -19.28
N GLN A 302 13.01 6.15 -19.18
CA GLN A 302 13.56 7.51 -19.23
C GLN A 302 13.24 8.21 -20.55
N LYS A 303 13.36 7.50 -21.69
CA LYS A 303 12.96 8.02 -23.01
C LYS A 303 11.46 8.34 -23.07
N ARG A 304 10.60 7.46 -22.56
CA ARG A 304 9.14 7.67 -22.50
C ARG A 304 8.79 8.90 -21.65
N GLN A 305 9.43 9.05 -20.49
CA GLN A 305 9.23 10.22 -19.61
C GLN A 305 9.67 11.52 -20.27
N ALA A 306 10.85 11.53 -20.91
CA ALA A 306 11.31 12.69 -21.66
C ALA A 306 10.33 13.05 -22.79
N ALA A 307 9.92 12.07 -23.60
CA ALA A 307 8.95 12.28 -24.68
C ALA A 307 7.60 12.80 -24.17
N LEU A 308 7.10 12.26 -23.05
CA LEU A 308 5.88 12.73 -22.41
C LEU A 308 6.03 14.17 -21.93
N SER A 309 7.12 14.51 -21.27
CA SER A 309 7.39 15.88 -20.80
C SER A 309 7.44 16.88 -21.96
N THR A 310 8.07 16.51 -23.09
CA THR A 310 8.10 17.35 -24.29
C THR A 310 6.71 17.50 -24.89
N LYS A 311 5.89 16.44 -24.93
CA LYS A 311 4.50 16.51 -25.40
C LYS A 311 3.65 17.42 -24.51
N LEU A 312 3.77 17.27 -23.18
CA LEU A 312 3.07 18.11 -22.22
C LEU A 312 3.48 19.58 -22.34
N ALA A 313 4.76 19.87 -22.56
CA ALA A 313 5.26 21.23 -22.73
C ALA A 313 4.79 21.87 -24.05
N LYS A 314 4.59 21.08 -25.11
CA LYS A 314 4.06 21.54 -26.40
C LYS A 314 2.54 21.65 -26.44
N ASP A 315 1.86 21.00 -25.50
CA ASP A 315 0.42 21.04 -25.41
C ASP A 315 0.02 22.35 -24.71
N ASN A 316 -0.41 23.36 -25.48
CA ASN A 316 -0.76 24.72 -25.04
C ASN A 316 -2.01 24.75 -24.11
N GLY A 317 -1.99 24.02 -22.99
CA GLY A 317 -3.08 23.91 -22.03
C GLY A 317 -4.28 23.09 -22.50
N LYS A 318 -4.17 22.30 -23.59
CA LYS A 318 -5.29 21.50 -24.11
C LYS A 318 -5.66 20.36 -23.16
N ILE A 319 -4.68 19.69 -22.57
CA ILE A 319 -4.90 18.68 -21.51
C ILE A 319 -5.59 19.28 -20.28
N ASP A 320 -5.22 20.51 -19.88
CA ASP A 320 -5.87 21.15 -18.74
C ASP A 320 -7.31 21.56 -19.07
N LYS A 321 -7.58 22.05 -20.29
CA LYS A 321 -8.95 22.26 -20.79
C LYS A 321 -9.77 20.97 -20.79
N LEU A 322 -9.19 19.85 -21.20
CA LEU A 322 -9.86 18.54 -21.18
C LEU A 322 -10.15 18.07 -19.74
N ARG A 323 -9.23 18.28 -18.79
CA ARG A 323 -9.45 17.99 -17.36
C ARG A 323 -10.57 18.84 -16.76
N ASP A 324 -10.61 20.13 -17.12
CA ASP A 324 -11.67 21.04 -16.69
C ASP A 324 -13.03 20.63 -17.25
N GLN A 325 -13.08 20.27 -18.54
CA GLN A 325 -14.28 19.74 -19.18
C GLN A 325 -14.75 18.44 -18.52
N LEU A 326 -13.83 17.50 -18.23
CA LEU A 326 -14.15 16.24 -17.56
C LEU A 326 -14.68 16.47 -16.14
N THR A 327 -14.08 17.41 -15.41
CA THR A 327 -14.51 17.78 -14.05
C THR A 327 -15.89 18.44 -14.05
N ARG A 328 -16.16 19.33 -15.02
CA ARG A 328 -17.49 19.91 -15.22
C ARG A 328 -18.52 18.84 -15.59
N ALA A 329 -18.17 17.90 -16.47
CA ALA A 329 -19.04 16.79 -16.85
C ALA A 329 -19.36 15.86 -15.66
N ARG A 330 -18.38 15.55 -14.80
CA ARG A 330 -18.60 14.78 -13.56
C ARG A 330 -19.54 15.51 -12.59
N LYS A 331 -19.36 16.82 -12.37
CA LYS A 331 -20.27 17.63 -11.54
C LYS A 331 -21.71 17.65 -12.08
N LEU A 332 -21.87 17.73 -13.40
CA LEU A 332 -23.19 17.64 -14.04
C LEU A 332 -23.84 16.27 -13.82
N SER A 333 -23.07 15.18 -13.96
CA SER A 333 -23.53 13.81 -13.68
C SER A 333 -23.98 13.63 -12.22
N ASP A 334 -23.23 14.14 -11.26
CA ASP A 334 -23.59 14.06 -9.84
C ASP A 334 -24.85 14.88 -9.52
N ALA A 335 -25.02 16.05 -10.14
CA ALA A 335 -26.22 16.86 -10.01
C ALA A 335 -27.46 16.14 -10.59
N GLN A 336 -27.29 15.45 -11.72
CA GLN A 336 -28.34 14.63 -12.33
C GLN A 336 -28.72 13.44 -11.43
N LYS A 337 -27.74 12.73 -10.86
CA LYS A 337 -27.98 11.63 -9.89
C LYS A 337 -28.73 12.12 -8.65
N LYS A 338 -28.35 13.29 -8.10
CA LYS A 338 -29.08 13.90 -6.96
C LYS A 338 -30.51 14.27 -7.31
N ARG A 339 -30.77 14.83 -8.51
CA ARG A 339 -32.13 15.13 -8.97
C ARG A 339 -32.98 13.87 -9.15
N ALA A 340 -32.40 12.79 -9.69
CA ALA A 340 -33.09 11.50 -9.83
C ALA A 340 -33.47 10.92 -8.46
N ALA A 341 -32.52 10.88 -7.52
CA ALA A 341 -32.76 10.42 -6.15
C ALA A 341 -33.82 11.27 -5.42
N ALA A 342 -33.83 12.59 -5.61
CA ALA A 342 -34.84 13.47 -5.03
C ALA A 342 -36.25 13.22 -5.60
N LYS A 343 -36.37 12.97 -6.92
CA LYS A 343 -37.65 12.59 -7.55
C LYS A 343 -38.15 11.24 -7.04
N GLU A 344 -37.26 10.26 -6.89
CA GLU A 344 -37.60 8.94 -6.37
C GLU A 344 -38.06 9.01 -4.91
N ALA A 345 -37.36 9.78 -4.08
CA ALA A 345 -37.76 10.04 -2.69
C ALA A 345 -39.12 10.76 -2.61
N ALA A 346 -39.39 11.73 -3.50
CA ALA A 346 -40.69 12.39 -3.57
C ALA A 346 -41.81 11.43 -3.96
N LEU A 347 -41.58 10.55 -4.94
CA LEU A 347 -42.53 9.52 -5.35
C LEU A 347 -42.82 8.53 -4.22
N GLN A 348 -41.81 8.11 -3.47
CA GLN A 348 -41.99 7.23 -2.31
C GLN A 348 -42.79 7.90 -1.20
N ARG A 349 -42.55 9.19 -0.92
CA ARG A 349 -43.34 9.97 0.03
C ARG A 349 -44.81 10.08 -0.39
N GLU A 350 -45.08 10.33 -1.67
CA GLU A 350 -46.45 10.37 -2.19
C GLU A 350 -47.14 9.00 -2.10
N LYS A 351 -46.44 7.91 -2.41
CA LYS A 351 -46.97 6.54 -2.22
C LYS A 351 -47.29 6.25 -0.76
N GLN A 352 -46.43 6.67 0.18
CA GLN A 352 -46.69 6.52 1.61
C GLN A 352 -47.91 7.32 2.06
N LYS A 353 -48.01 8.60 1.67
CA LYS A 353 -49.20 9.42 1.95
C LYS A 353 -50.48 8.81 1.40
N ASN A 354 -50.46 8.31 0.17
CA ASN A 354 -51.63 7.66 -0.42
C ASN A 354 -52.02 6.39 0.33
N LYS A 355 -51.03 5.60 0.79
CA LYS A 355 -51.29 4.42 1.63
C LYS A 355 -51.89 4.80 2.98
N GLU A 356 -51.36 5.84 3.63
CA GLU A 356 -51.91 6.37 4.89
C GLU A 356 -53.33 6.92 4.71
N LEU A 357 -53.60 7.62 3.61
CA LEU A 357 -54.94 8.11 3.27
C LEU A 357 -55.93 6.97 3.03
N GLN A 358 -55.53 5.95 2.27
CA GLN A 358 -56.35 4.74 2.06
C GLN A 358 -56.66 4.04 3.39
N GLN A 359 -55.67 3.96 4.28
CA GLN A 359 -55.86 3.34 5.58
C GLN A 359 -56.81 4.15 6.47
N ARG A 360 -56.65 5.49 6.51
CA ARG A 360 -57.60 6.36 7.22
C ARG A 360 -59.03 6.26 6.67
N LEU A 361 -59.19 6.15 5.35
CA LEU A 361 -60.50 5.94 4.73
C LEU A 361 -61.11 4.59 5.12
N ALA A 362 -60.30 3.52 5.13
CA ALA A 362 -60.74 2.20 5.57
C ALA A 362 -61.17 2.20 7.04
N ASP A 363 -60.38 2.84 7.92
CA ASP A 363 -60.69 2.95 9.35
C ASP A 363 -61.99 3.76 9.57
N GLN A 364 -62.17 4.88 8.87
CA GLN A 364 -63.41 5.65 8.91
C GLN A 364 -64.62 4.86 8.42
N PHE A 365 -64.45 4.06 7.36
CA PHE A 365 -65.51 3.20 6.84
C PHE A 365 -65.87 2.08 7.83
N ALA A 366 -64.87 1.46 8.47
CA ALA A 366 -65.08 0.45 9.49
C ALA A 366 -65.80 1.00 10.72
N LEU A 367 -65.44 2.20 11.19
CA LEU A 367 -66.13 2.88 12.29
C LEU A 367 -67.58 3.21 11.93
N LYS A 368 -67.85 3.72 10.72
CA LYS A 368 -69.23 3.98 10.26
C LYS A 368 -70.04 2.69 10.16
N LYS A 369 -69.44 1.60 9.65
CA LYS A 369 -70.06 0.26 9.61
C LYS A 369 -70.44 -0.19 11.02
N GLN A 370 -69.51 -0.11 11.96
CA GLN A 370 -69.72 -0.55 13.34
C GLN A 370 -70.82 0.26 14.01
N ALA A 371 -70.76 1.59 13.93
CA ALA A 371 -71.79 2.46 14.50
C ALA A 371 -73.19 2.20 13.91
N PHE A 372 -73.27 1.92 12.60
CA PHE A 372 -74.52 1.57 11.93
C PHE A 372 -75.08 0.23 12.44
N ILE A 373 -74.22 -0.80 12.54
CA ILE A 373 -74.61 -2.11 13.04
C ILE A 373 -75.05 -2.01 14.51
N ASP A 374 -74.26 -1.36 15.36
CA ASP A 374 -74.56 -1.22 16.79
C ASP A 374 -75.88 -0.50 17.03
N ALA A 375 -76.18 0.55 16.24
CA ALA A 375 -77.46 1.26 16.31
C ALA A 375 -78.66 0.36 15.98
N LEU A 376 -78.56 -0.49 14.95
CA LEU A 376 -79.63 -1.41 14.56
C LEU A 376 -79.78 -2.58 15.54
N VAL A 377 -78.66 -3.07 16.09
CA VAL A 377 -78.67 -4.10 17.13
C VAL A 377 -79.32 -3.58 18.41
N MET A 378 -79.01 -2.36 18.83
CA MET A 378 -79.68 -1.70 19.97
C MET A 378 -81.18 -1.50 19.74
N ALA A 379 -81.61 -1.32 18.49
CA ALA A 379 -83.02 -1.23 18.11
C ALA A 379 -83.73 -2.60 17.98
N GLY A 380 -83.06 -3.71 18.32
CA GLY A 380 -83.64 -5.06 18.35
C GLY A 380 -83.42 -5.89 17.08
N THR A 381 -82.57 -5.46 16.14
CA THR A 381 -82.26 -6.22 14.91
C THR A 381 -81.12 -7.23 15.17
N PRO A 382 -81.26 -8.51 14.81
CA PRO A 382 -80.17 -9.48 14.91
C PRO A 382 -78.94 -9.05 14.09
N GLN A 383 -77.75 -9.29 14.63
CA GLN A 383 -76.47 -8.81 14.07
C GLN A 383 -76.26 -9.20 12.60
N GLU A 384 -76.54 -10.45 12.22
CA GLU A 384 -76.41 -10.92 10.83
C GLU A 384 -77.33 -10.18 9.86
N GLN A 385 -78.49 -9.70 10.33
CA GLN A 385 -79.44 -8.95 9.53
C GLN A 385 -79.04 -7.47 9.42
N ALA A 386 -78.51 -6.88 10.50
CA ALA A 386 -77.93 -5.53 10.49
C ALA A 386 -76.72 -5.42 9.54
N GLU A 387 -75.89 -6.45 9.46
CA GLU A 387 -74.77 -6.52 8.51
C GLU A 387 -75.23 -6.54 7.04
N LYS A 388 -76.28 -7.30 6.72
CA LYS A 388 -76.89 -7.32 5.38
C LYS A 388 -77.50 -5.96 5.01
N MET A 389 -78.17 -5.30 5.96
CA MET A 389 -78.74 -3.97 5.75
C MET A 389 -77.68 -2.89 5.52
N PHE A 390 -76.52 -2.97 6.19
CA PHE A 390 -75.40 -2.05 5.90
C PHE A 390 -74.84 -2.23 4.48
N ILE A 391 -74.73 -3.48 4.01
CA ILE A 391 -74.27 -3.76 2.64
C ILE A 391 -75.25 -3.20 1.61
N GLU A 392 -76.56 -3.27 1.86
CA GLU A 392 -77.55 -2.64 0.98
C GLU A 392 -77.53 -1.11 1.04
N TYR A 393 -77.33 -0.54 2.23
CA TYR A 393 -77.19 0.91 2.42
C TYR A 393 -75.99 1.48 1.63
N VAL A 394 -74.83 0.83 1.73
CA VAL A 394 -73.62 1.22 0.99
C VAL A 394 -73.77 1.04 -0.53
N LYS A 395 -74.58 0.07 -0.99
CA LYS A 395 -74.85 -0.12 -2.43
C LYS A 395 -75.81 0.92 -3.02
N LYS A 396 -76.58 1.62 -2.19
CA LYS A 396 -77.55 2.65 -2.61
C LYS A 396 -77.03 4.09 -2.46
N ALA A 397 -75.96 4.29 -1.70
CA ALA A 397 -75.23 5.56 -1.56
C ALA A 397 -74.13 5.67 -2.62
#